data_AF-A0A9D7WYW4-F1
#
_entry.id   AF-A0A9D7WYW4-F1
#
_cell.length_a   1.000
_cell.length_b   1.000
_cell.length_c   1.000
_cell.angle_alpha   90.00
_cell.angle_beta   90.00
_cell.angle_gamma   90.00
#
_symmetry.space_group_name_H-M   'P 1'
#
loop_
_entity.id
_entity.type
_entity.pdbx_description
1 polymer ?
#
loop_
_entity_poly.entity_id
_entity_poly.type
_entity_poly.pdbx_seq_one_letter_code
_entity_poly.pdbx_strand_id
1 'polypeptide(L)'
;MSQATARIGEIGAGGIQVLQAENGGLLIVPGDYWLLKADFIPQGSDLLLTGPDGSQILVRDFFNLVLPPDLITEAGGLIPAELAVKLAGPAAPGQFALLENGPFAEIAQAAESIGRVEATDGLVEAIHVDGTKVTLAKGDDIFQGDTLITAKGAAIGITFVDDTTFSLGEEGRMVIDEMVYDAGAQEGQFNASLVQGVFSFVSGKIAKTSPDGMTVTTPVATIGIRGT
;
A
#
# COMPACT_ATOMS: atom_id res chain seq x y z
N MET A 1 4.06 -6.97 32.82
CA MET A 1 4.76 -5.96 31.98
C MET A 1 6.09 -6.56 31.58
N SER A 2 6.12 -7.35 30.52
CA SER A 2 7.33 -8.01 30.01
C SER A 2 7.68 -7.32 28.70
N GLN A 3 8.76 -6.55 28.69
CA GLN A 3 9.31 -6.01 27.45
C GLN A 3 9.99 -7.17 26.70
N ALA A 4 9.52 -7.48 25.50
CA ALA A 4 10.13 -8.46 24.61
C ALA A 4 11.20 -7.74 23.77
N THR A 5 12.46 -8.06 24.04
CA THR A 5 13.60 -7.60 23.24
C THR A 5 13.77 -8.56 22.07
N ALA A 6 13.52 -8.08 20.85
CA ALA A 6 13.82 -8.82 19.63
C ALA A 6 15.32 -9.20 19.60
N ARG A 7 15.63 -10.47 19.35
CA ARG A 7 17.01 -10.96 19.28
C ARG A 7 17.61 -10.64 17.92
N ILE A 8 18.56 -9.72 17.89
CA ILE A 8 19.41 -9.39 16.74
C ILE A 8 20.38 -10.56 16.44
N GLY A 9 20.31 -11.13 15.24
CA GLY A 9 21.34 -12.03 14.71
C GLY A 9 22.54 -11.26 14.17
N GLU A 10 23.76 -11.77 14.41
CA GLU A 10 25.05 -11.14 14.05
C GLU A 10 25.21 -10.80 12.56
N ILE A 11 25.91 -9.68 12.31
CA ILE A 11 26.20 -9.06 11.02
C ILE A 11 27.56 -9.51 10.45
N GLY A 12 27.56 -9.90 9.17
CA GLY A 12 28.72 -9.84 8.28
C GLY A 12 28.56 -8.65 7.32
N ALA A 13 29.64 -7.92 7.02
CA ALA A 13 29.61 -6.77 6.12
C ALA A 13 29.07 -7.17 4.72
N GLY A 14 27.92 -6.62 4.35
CA GLY A 14 27.17 -6.98 3.13
C GLY A 14 26.08 -8.05 3.31
N GLY A 15 25.78 -8.46 4.54
CA GLY A 15 24.78 -9.47 4.86
C GLY A 15 23.38 -8.92 5.07
N ILE A 16 22.38 -9.64 4.56
CA ILE A 16 20.97 -9.44 4.87
C ILE A 16 20.78 -9.60 6.39
N GLN A 17 20.21 -8.59 7.05
CA GLN A 17 19.83 -8.72 8.45
C GLN A 17 18.57 -9.56 8.55
N VAL A 18 18.53 -10.52 9.49
CA VAL A 18 17.38 -11.40 9.66
C VAL A 18 16.65 -11.05 10.95
N LEU A 19 15.35 -10.77 10.82
CA LEU A 19 14.41 -10.59 11.91
C LEU A 19 13.44 -11.77 11.95
N GLN A 20 12.95 -12.12 13.13
CA GLN A 20 11.94 -13.15 13.30
C GLN A 20 10.58 -12.50 13.48
N ALA A 21 9.59 -12.85 12.66
CA ALA A 21 8.22 -12.46 12.92
C ALA A 21 7.65 -13.28 14.08
N GLU A 22 6.89 -12.62 14.94
CA GLU A 22 6.10 -13.23 16.00
C GLU A 22 4.61 -12.93 15.78
N ASN A 23 3.74 -13.80 16.29
CA ASN A 23 2.31 -13.68 16.08
C ASN A 23 1.74 -12.48 16.85
N GLY A 24 1.29 -11.46 16.13
CA GLY A 24 0.83 -10.16 16.64
C GLY A 24 1.95 -9.29 17.21
N GLY A 25 1.58 -8.08 17.60
CA GLY A 25 2.50 -7.11 18.20
C GLY A 25 3.27 -6.27 17.17
N LEU A 26 4.39 -5.70 17.61
CA LEU A 26 5.21 -4.79 16.82
C LEU A 26 6.59 -5.40 16.57
N LEU A 27 7.06 -5.37 15.33
CA LEU A 27 8.42 -5.70 14.95
C LEU A 27 9.18 -4.42 14.58
N ILE A 28 10.20 -4.08 15.36
CA ILE A 28 11.05 -2.92 15.09
C ILE A 28 11.97 -3.23 13.92
N VAL A 29 11.86 -2.45 12.86
CA VAL A 29 12.77 -2.49 11.70
C VAL A 29 13.87 -1.46 11.95
N PRO A 30 15.14 -1.89 12.10
CA PRO A 30 16.24 -0.99 12.37
C PRO A 30 16.59 -0.13 11.15
N GLY A 31 17.09 1.07 11.42
CA GLY A 31 17.47 2.04 10.40
C GLY A 31 16.33 3.00 10.09
N ASP A 32 16.50 4.24 10.57
CA ASP A 32 15.73 5.46 10.29
C ASP A 32 14.36 5.26 9.59
N TYR A 33 14.18 5.83 8.40
CA TYR A 33 12.91 5.89 7.66
C TYR A 33 12.94 5.11 6.35
N TRP A 34 14.00 4.31 6.10
CA TRP A 34 14.16 3.63 4.81
C TRP A 34 13.06 2.59 4.56
N LEU A 35 12.44 2.04 5.62
CA LEU A 35 11.28 1.14 5.53
C LEU A 35 10.13 1.74 4.70
N LEU A 36 9.88 3.05 4.84
CA LEU A 36 8.81 3.74 4.11
C LEU A 36 9.11 3.86 2.60
N LYS A 37 10.38 3.73 2.24
CA LYS A 37 10.90 3.74 0.87
C LYS A 37 11.26 2.35 0.36
N ALA A 38 11.07 1.31 1.18
CA ALA A 38 11.53 -0.03 0.86
C ALA A 38 10.62 -0.73 -0.15
N ASP A 39 11.23 -1.61 -0.93
CA ASP A 39 10.49 -2.65 -1.64
C ASP A 39 10.14 -3.79 -0.67
N PHE A 40 8.90 -4.24 -0.75
CA PHE A 40 8.36 -5.35 0.03
C PHE A 40 8.27 -6.54 -0.93
N ILE A 41 9.06 -7.58 -0.67
CA ILE A 41 9.23 -8.68 -1.62
C ILE A 41 8.90 -9.99 -0.91
N PRO A 42 7.84 -10.70 -1.32
CA PRO A 42 7.53 -12.01 -0.76
C PRO A 42 8.61 -13.03 -1.18
N GLN A 43 9.12 -13.77 -0.21
CA GLN A 43 10.11 -14.84 -0.40
C GLN A 43 9.64 -16.11 0.31
N GLY A 44 8.76 -16.86 -0.35
CA GLY A 44 8.15 -18.04 0.25
C GLY A 44 7.29 -17.66 1.45
N SER A 45 7.70 -18.07 2.66
CA SER A 45 7.04 -17.70 3.92
C SER A 45 7.52 -16.36 4.49
N ASP A 46 8.58 -15.80 3.93
CA ASP A 46 9.30 -14.67 4.52
C ASP A 46 9.02 -13.39 3.73
N LEU A 47 9.20 -12.24 4.39
CA LEU A 47 9.12 -10.92 3.76
C LEU A 47 10.52 -10.31 3.68
N LEU A 48 11.04 -10.10 2.47
CA LEU A 48 12.28 -9.36 2.25
C LEU A 48 11.96 -7.89 2.04
N LEU A 49 12.58 -7.04 2.86
CA LEU A 49 12.55 -5.60 2.76
C LEU A 49 13.86 -5.14 2.12
N THR A 50 13.79 -4.37 1.03
CA THR A 50 14.98 -3.80 0.38
C THR A 50 14.87 -2.28 0.34
N GLY A 51 15.76 -1.59 1.05
CA GLY A 51 15.85 -0.14 1.07
C GLY A 51 16.48 0.44 -0.20
N PRO A 52 16.26 1.74 -0.47
CA PRO A 52 16.81 2.42 -1.65
C PRO A 52 18.34 2.52 -1.66
N ASP A 53 18.96 2.39 -0.49
CA ASP A 53 20.41 2.34 -0.29
C ASP A 53 21.00 0.92 -0.47
N GLY A 54 20.16 -0.07 -0.76
CA GLY A 54 20.53 -1.48 -0.84
C GLY A 54 20.56 -2.21 0.51
N SER A 55 20.15 -1.55 1.61
CA SER A 55 19.95 -2.21 2.91
C SER A 55 18.88 -3.29 2.79
N GLN A 56 19.12 -4.48 3.34
CA GLN A 56 18.21 -5.61 3.23
C GLN A 56 17.90 -6.21 4.60
N ILE A 57 16.60 -6.42 4.84
CA ILE A 57 16.10 -7.12 6.02
C ILE A 57 15.15 -8.23 5.61
N LEU A 58 15.44 -9.47 6.01
CA LEU A 58 14.53 -10.60 5.86
C LEU A 58 13.74 -10.80 7.16
N VAL A 59 12.43 -10.64 7.09
CA VAL A 59 11.49 -10.94 8.16
C VAL A 59 10.97 -12.37 7.97
N ARG A 60 11.53 -13.30 8.74
CA ARG A 60 11.20 -14.73 8.64
C ARG A 60 9.80 -15.05 9.14
N ASP A 61 9.16 -16.00 8.48
CA ASP A 61 7.84 -16.55 8.77
C ASP A 61 6.69 -15.53 8.71
N PHE A 62 6.93 -14.33 8.15
CA PHE A 62 5.94 -13.25 8.12
C PHE A 62 4.59 -13.70 7.55
N PHE A 63 4.59 -14.47 6.46
CA PHE A 63 3.37 -14.96 5.80
C PHE A 63 2.85 -16.30 6.37
N ASN A 64 3.60 -16.96 7.26
CA ASN A 64 3.17 -18.20 7.93
C ASN A 64 2.36 -17.95 9.21
N LEU A 65 2.29 -16.70 9.67
CA LEU A 65 1.60 -16.33 10.89
C LEU A 65 0.11 -16.09 10.63
N VAL A 66 -0.72 -16.44 11.62
CA VAL A 66 -2.16 -16.14 11.60
C VAL A 66 -2.39 -14.63 11.72
N LEU A 67 -1.61 -13.96 12.55
CA LEU A 67 -1.58 -12.50 12.69
C LEU A 67 -0.11 -12.06 12.58
N PRO A 68 0.37 -11.65 11.41
CA PRO A 68 1.72 -11.12 11.27
C PRO A 68 1.90 -9.84 12.11
N PRO A 69 3.13 -9.51 12.55
CA PRO A 69 3.39 -8.32 13.35
C PRO A 69 3.32 -7.06 12.48
N ASP A 70 2.92 -5.94 13.08
CA ASP A 70 3.06 -4.64 12.42
C ASP A 70 4.54 -4.23 12.41
N LEU A 71 4.99 -3.62 11.32
CA LEU A 71 6.37 -3.17 11.19
C LEU A 71 6.46 -1.73 11.69
N ILE A 72 7.40 -1.43 12.57
CA ILE A 72 7.59 -0.07 13.09
C ILE A 72 9.04 0.36 12.90
N THR A 73 9.25 1.57 12.39
CA THR A 73 10.57 2.20 12.35
C THR A 73 11.01 2.61 13.76
N GLU A 74 12.32 2.75 13.99
CA GLU A 74 12.83 3.27 15.28
C GLU A 74 12.33 4.69 15.60
N ALA A 75 11.94 5.44 14.56
CA ALA A 75 11.36 6.77 14.68
C ALA A 75 9.82 6.78 14.87
N GLY A 76 9.18 5.62 14.98
CA GLY A 76 7.75 5.47 15.32
C GLY A 76 6.79 5.46 14.13
N GLY A 77 7.27 5.51 12.89
CA GLY A 77 6.44 5.26 11.71
C GLY A 77 6.01 3.79 11.64
N LEU A 78 4.71 3.53 11.63
CA LEU A 78 4.04 2.24 11.64
C LEU A 78 3.56 1.84 10.25
N ILE A 79 3.91 0.64 9.80
CA ILE A 79 3.32 -0.04 8.66
C ILE A 79 2.55 -1.25 9.21
N PRO A 80 1.20 -1.19 9.22
CA PRO A 80 0.38 -2.31 9.64
C PRO A 80 0.70 -3.57 8.83
N ALA A 81 0.57 -4.74 9.44
CA ALA A 81 0.82 -6.02 8.79
C ALA A 81 0.01 -6.17 7.49
N GLU A 82 -1.26 -5.75 7.49
CA GLU A 82 -2.12 -5.78 6.30
C GLU A 82 -1.58 -4.90 5.17
N LEU A 83 -1.07 -3.71 5.50
CA LEU A 83 -0.44 -2.82 4.53
C LEU A 83 0.85 -3.44 3.99
N ALA A 84 1.69 -4.04 4.85
CA ALA A 84 2.89 -4.73 4.41
C ALA A 84 2.58 -5.89 3.43
N VAL A 85 1.50 -6.64 3.68
CA VAL A 85 1.02 -7.70 2.75
C VAL A 85 0.58 -7.10 1.42
N LYS A 86 -0.21 -6.02 1.42
CA LYS A 86 -0.63 -5.31 0.19
C LYS A 86 0.57 -4.80 -0.61
N LEU A 87 1.54 -4.18 0.07
CA LEU A 87 2.76 -3.66 -0.55
C LEU A 87 3.68 -4.76 -1.11
N ALA A 88 3.65 -5.96 -0.51
CA ALA A 88 4.39 -7.12 -1.02
C ALA A 88 3.78 -7.67 -2.32
N GLY A 89 2.48 -7.45 -2.52
CA GLY A 89 1.74 -8.04 -3.63
C GLY A 89 1.68 -9.57 -3.55
N PRO A 90 1.19 -10.24 -4.59
CA PRO A 90 1.11 -11.69 -4.61
C PRO A 90 2.49 -12.34 -4.69
N ALA A 91 2.65 -13.48 -4.02
CA ALA A 91 3.91 -14.23 -3.99
C ALA A 91 4.40 -14.77 -5.36
N ALA A 92 3.54 -14.76 -6.38
CA ALA A 92 3.85 -15.20 -7.73
C ALA A 92 3.22 -14.28 -8.80
N PRO A 93 3.80 -13.08 -9.03
CA PRO A 93 3.35 -12.20 -10.10
C PRO A 93 3.52 -12.92 -11.46
N GLY A 94 2.46 -12.94 -12.27
CA GLY A 94 2.51 -13.49 -13.64
C GLY A 94 2.13 -14.97 -13.81
N GLN A 95 1.87 -15.73 -12.74
CA GLN A 95 1.23 -17.06 -12.89
C GLN A 95 -0.24 -16.95 -13.34
N PHE A 96 -0.84 -15.76 -13.15
CA PHE A 96 -2.16 -15.39 -13.67
C PHE A 96 -2.14 -15.06 -15.17
N ALA A 97 -1.03 -14.51 -15.70
CA ALA A 97 -0.90 -14.16 -17.12
C ALA A 97 -0.85 -15.38 -18.05
N LEU A 98 -0.43 -16.55 -17.54
CA LEU A 98 -0.42 -17.81 -18.31
C LEU A 98 -1.80 -18.48 -18.44
N LEU A 99 -2.83 -17.96 -17.77
CA LEU A 99 -4.19 -18.50 -17.82
C LEU A 99 -5.12 -17.74 -18.77
N GLU A 100 -4.61 -16.78 -19.55
CA GLU A 100 -5.37 -15.98 -20.51
C GLU A 100 -6.18 -16.83 -21.53
N ASN A 101 -5.83 -18.11 -21.72
CA ASN A 101 -6.53 -19.05 -22.61
C ASN A 101 -7.11 -20.29 -21.90
N GLY A 102 -7.27 -20.26 -20.57
CA GLY A 102 -7.85 -21.37 -19.80
C GLY A 102 -9.36 -21.21 -19.56
N PRO A 103 -10.08 -22.29 -19.18
CA PRO A 103 -11.51 -22.24 -18.81
C PRO A 103 -11.81 -21.43 -17.53
N PHE A 104 -10.82 -20.70 -17.01
CA PHE A 104 -10.90 -19.79 -15.87
C PHE A 104 -10.66 -18.31 -16.29
N ALA A 105 -10.53 -18.00 -17.59
CA ALA A 105 -10.42 -16.64 -18.11
C ALA A 105 -11.66 -15.77 -17.78
N GLU A 106 -12.80 -16.39 -17.44
CA GLU A 106 -14.03 -15.72 -16.99
C GLU A 106 -14.02 -15.30 -15.51
N ILE A 107 -13.00 -15.64 -14.72
CA ILE A 107 -12.90 -15.22 -13.30
C ILE A 107 -12.00 -13.98 -13.14
N ALA A 108 -11.50 -13.39 -14.23
CA ALA A 108 -11.18 -11.97 -14.26
C ALA A 108 -12.51 -11.21 -14.23
N GLN A 109 -13.18 -11.25 -13.08
CA GLN A 109 -14.27 -10.34 -12.77
C GLN A 109 -13.67 -8.96 -12.96
N ALA A 110 -14.05 -8.29 -14.06
CA ALA A 110 -13.55 -6.97 -14.38
C ALA A 110 -13.79 -6.11 -13.14
N ALA A 111 -12.72 -5.81 -12.42
CA ALA A 111 -12.80 -4.98 -11.23
C ALA A 111 -13.45 -3.67 -11.69
N GLU A 112 -14.51 -3.26 -11.02
CA GLU A 112 -15.16 -2.02 -11.37
C GLU A 112 -14.19 -0.87 -11.06
N SER A 113 -14.04 0.04 -12.02
CA SER A 113 -13.24 1.24 -11.83
C SER A 113 -13.84 2.06 -10.69
N ILE A 114 -13.03 2.37 -9.68
CA ILE A 114 -13.42 3.19 -8.53
C ILE A 114 -13.04 4.66 -8.71
N GLY A 115 -12.31 4.98 -9.78
CA GLY A 115 -11.87 6.33 -10.09
C GLY A 115 -11.08 6.39 -11.38
N ARG A 116 -10.72 7.60 -11.77
CA ARG A 116 -10.05 7.87 -13.04
C ARG A 116 -8.93 8.87 -12.86
N VAL A 117 -7.87 8.67 -13.62
CA VAL A 117 -6.74 9.60 -13.68
C VAL A 117 -7.15 10.87 -14.44
N GLU A 118 -7.15 12.00 -13.76
CA GLU A 118 -7.45 13.31 -14.35
C GLU A 118 -6.22 13.98 -14.96
N ALA A 119 -5.07 13.79 -14.32
CA ALA A 119 -3.81 14.39 -14.73
C ALA A 119 -2.63 13.54 -14.25
N THR A 120 -1.57 13.52 -15.05
CA THR A 120 -0.26 12.99 -14.67
C THR A 120 0.82 13.99 -15.09
N ASP A 121 1.88 14.06 -14.28
CA ASP A 121 3.14 14.68 -14.63
C ASP A 121 4.26 13.69 -14.30
N GLY A 122 5.25 13.54 -15.17
CA GLY A 122 6.30 12.53 -15.02
C GLY A 122 5.81 11.07 -15.05
N LEU A 123 6.60 10.17 -14.44
CA LEU A 123 6.32 8.73 -14.39
C LEU A 123 5.44 8.38 -13.19
N VAL A 124 4.27 7.81 -13.47
CA VAL A 124 3.34 7.30 -12.47
C VAL A 124 2.98 5.87 -12.82
N GLU A 125 2.97 5.01 -11.81
CA GLU A 125 2.68 3.59 -11.97
C GLU A 125 1.62 3.14 -10.96
N ALA A 126 0.78 2.19 -11.36
CA ALA A 126 -0.06 1.42 -10.47
C ALA A 126 0.45 -0.02 -10.41
N ILE A 127 0.41 -0.61 -9.22
CA ILE A 127 0.52 -2.05 -9.02
C ILE A 127 -0.86 -2.54 -8.60
N HIS A 128 -1.48 -3.34 -9.45
CA HIS A 128 -2.78 -3.94 -9.20
C HIS A 128 -2.67 -5.07 -8.17
N VAL A 129 -3.81 -5.52 -7.63
CA VAL A 129 -3.88 -6.60 -6.63
C VAL A 129 -3.29 -7.93 -7.10
N ASP A 130 -3.25 -8.16 -8.41
CA ASP A 130 -2.63 -9.34 -9.05
C ASP A 130 -1.11 -9.20 -9.25
N GLY A 131 -0.52 -8.08 -8.80
CA GLY A 131 0.88 -7.74 -8.93
C GLY A 131 1.27 -7.16 -10.29
N THR A 132 0.32 -7.01 -11.21
CA THR A 132 0.57 -6.40 -12.52
C THR A 132 0.90 -4.93 -12.34
N LYS A 133 2.03 -4.51 -12.92
CA LYS A 133 2.48 -3.12 -12.89
C LYS A 133 2.16 -2.43 -14.21
N VAL A 134 1.47 -1.30 -14.15
CA VAL A 134 1.09 -0.49 -15.32
C VAL A 134 1.54 0.95 -15.15
N THR A 135 1.96 1.58 -16.24
CA THR A 135 2.18 3.03 -16.27
C THR A 135 0.85 3.72 -16.50
N LEU A 136 0.51 4.68 -15.64
CA LEU A 136 -0.74 5.42 -15.71
C LEU A 136 -0.60 6.68 -16.57
N ALA A 137 -1.64 6.94 -17.36
CA ALA A 137 -1.83 8.15 -18.14
C ALA A 137 -3.21 8.75 -17.85
N LYS A 138 -3.40 10.00 -18.29
CA LYS A 138 -4.70 10.67 -18.18
C LYS A 138 -5.80 9.83 -18.84
N GLY A 139 -6.84 9.57 -18.07
CA GLY A 139 -8.03 8.87 -18.50
C GLY A 139 -8.03 7.38 -18.19
N ASP A 140 -6.94 6.83 -17.64
CA ASP A 140 -6.87 5.46 -17.17
C ASP A 140 -7.71 5.25 -15.91
N ASP A 141 -8.19 4.03 -15.74
CA ASP A 141 -8.99 3.62 -14.60
C ASP A 141 -8.11 3.28 -13.39
N ILE A 142 -8.68 3.50 -12.20
CA ILE A 142 -8.10 3.16 -10.92
C ILE A 142 -9.00 2.12 -10.25
N PHE A 143 -8.39 1.10 -9.65
CA PHE A 143 -9.10 -0.02 -9.04
C PHE A 143 -8.85 -0.10 -7.54
N GLN A 144 -9.79 -0.70 -6.82
CA GLN A 144 -9.61 -0.93 -5.38
C GLN A 144 -8.44 -1.88 -5.13
N GLY A 145 -7.61 -1.54 -4.14
CA GLY A 145 -6.39 -2.28 -3.81
C GLY A 145 -5.16 -1.84 -4.61
N ASP A 146 -5.30 -0.92 -5.58
CA ASP A 146 -4.16 -0.42 -6.33
C ASP A 146 -3.14 0.27 -5.40
N THR A 147 -1.87 -0.03 -5.64
CA THR A 147 -0.74 0.73 -5.08
C THR A 147 -0.24 1.71 -6.13
N LEU A 148 -0.41 3.00 -5.87
CA LEU A 148 0.03 4.09 -6.72
C LEU A 148 1.42 4.57 -6.31
N ILE A 149 2.30 4.71 -7.30
CA ILE A 149 3.70 5.11 -7.11
C ILE A 149 4.00 6.26 -8.07
N THR A 150 4.50 7.37 -7.53
CA THR A 150 5.00 8.50 -8.33
C THR A 150 6.52 8.56 -8.24
N ALA A 151 7.19 8.71 -9.39
CA ALA A 151 8.63 8.91 -9.42
C ALA A 151 9.03 10.30 -8.89
N LYS A 152 10.34 10.54 -8.80
CA LYS A 152 10.88 11.87 -8.52
C LYS A 152 10.44 12.88 -9.59
N GLY A 153 9.96 14.04 -9.17
CA GLY A 153 9.40 15.06 -10.04
C GLY A 153 8.07 14.68 -10.72
N ALA A 154 7.44 13.57 -10.33
CA ALA A 154 6.17 13.13 -10.88
C ALA A 154 4.99 13.49 -9.96
N ALA A 155 3.79 13.56 -10.52
CA ALA A 155 2.56 13.76 -9.77
C ALA A 155 1.37 13.11 -10.50
N ILE A 156 0.33 12.78 -9.74
CA ILE A 156 -0.93 12.27 -10.28
C ILE A 156 -2.11 12.95 -9.60
N GLY A 157 -3.16 13.24 -10.38
CA GLY A 157 -4.47 13.67 -9.90
C GLY A 157 -5.54 12.65 -10.32
N ILE A 158 -6.41 12.29 -9.38
CA ILE A 158 -7.44 11.25 -9.53
C ILE A 158 -8.78 11.83 -9.08
N THR A 159 -9.84 11.51 -9.82
CA THR A 159 -11.23 11.69 -9.39
C THR A 159 -11.85 10.32 -9.14
N PHE A 160 -12.38 10.10 -7.94
CA PHE A 160 -13.10 8.87 -7.58
C PHE A 160 -14.60 8.97 -7.91
N VAL A 161 -15.29 7.83 -7.88
CA VAL A 161 -16.72 7.71 -8.24
C VAL A 161 -17.68 8.54 -7.37
N ASP A 162 -17.27 8.98 -6.19
CA ASP A 162 -18.06 9.87 -5.33
C ASP A 162 -17.75 11.37 -5.53
N ASP A 163 -16.98 11.72 -6.57
CA ASP A 163 -16.41 13.04 -6.86
C ASP A 163 -15.29 13.49 -5.90
N THR A 164 -14.74 12.59 -5.08
CA THR A 164 -13.51 12.88 -4.32
C THR A 164 -12.36 13.11 -5.29
N THR A 165 -11.58 14.16 -5.05
CA THR A 165 -10.33 14.39 -5.79
C THR A 165 -9.13 14.18 -4.89
N PHE A 166 -8.17 13.40 -5.38
CA PHE A 166 -6.90 13.11 -4.71
C PHE A 166 -5.75 13.53 -5.61
N SER A 167 -4.70 14.09 -5.04
CA SER A 167 -3.44 14.26 -5.77
C SER A 167 -2.26 13.77 -4.94
N LEU A 168 -1.35 13.06 -5.58
CA LEU A 168 -0.11 12.56 -5.01
C LEU A 168 1.07 13.26 -5.71
N GLY A 169 1.93 13.90 -4.93
CA GLY A 169 3.17 14.54 -5.41
C GLY A 169 4.29 13.54 -5.62
N GLU A 170 5.53 14.04 -5.79
CA GLU A 170 6.69 13.21 -6.10
C GLU A 170 7.09 12.24 -4.98
N GLU A 171 7.78 11.16 -5.36
CA GLU A 171 8.23 10.10 -4.44
C GLU A 171 7.10 9.56 -3.55
N GLY A 172 5.88 9.56 -4.08
CA GLY A 172 4.68 9.16 -3.37
C GLY A 172 4.42 7.66 -3.51
N ARG A 173 3.89 7.07 -2.43
CA ARG A 173 3.37 5.70 -2.44
C ARG A 173 2.09 5.64 -1.62
N MET A 174 0.98 5.32 -2.28
CA MET A 174 -0.33 5.20 -1.66
C MET A 174 -0.98 3.88 -2.06
N VAL A 175 -1.68 3.26 -1.11
CA VAL A 175 -2.55 2.10 -1.37
C VAL A 175 -4.00 2.55 -1.19
N ILE A 176 -4.86 2.22 -2.14
CA ILE A 176 -6.30 2.49 -2.03
C ILE A 176 -6.95 1.27 -1.38
N ASP A 177 -7.11 1.31 -0.06
CA ASP A 177 -7.56 0.16 0.72
C ASP A 177 -9.02 -0.20 0.44
N GLU A 178 -9.88 0.80 0.35
CA GLU A 178 -11.32 0.62 0.15
C GLU A 178 -11.92 1.85 -0.52
N MET A 179 -12.76 1.62 -1.54
CA MET A 179 -13.63 2.66 -2.10
C MET A 179 -14.96 2.03 -2.50
N VAL A 180 -15.93 2.17 -1.62
CA VAL A 180 -17.30 1.70 -1.82
C VAL A 180 -18.23 2.89 -1.79
N TYR A 181 -19.07 3.05 -2.82
CA TYR A 181 -20.01 4.15 -2.90
C TYR A 181 -21.34 3.71 -3.50
N ASP A 182 -22.43 3.92 -2.75
CA ASP A 182 -23.79 3.80 -3.25
C ASP A 182 -24.29 5.18 -3.68
N ALA A 183 -24.43 5.40 -4.99
CA ALA A 183 -24.90 6.68 -5.53
C ALA A 183 -26.39 6.98 -5.21
N GLY A 184 -27.20 5.95 -4.96
CA GLY A 184 -28.62 6.09 -4.63
C GLY A 184 -28.83 6.53 -3.17
N ALA A 185 -28.12 5.90 -2.24
CA ALA A 185 -28.11 6.31 -0.82
C ALA A 185 -27.18 7.50 -0.55
N GLN A 186 -26.24 7.76 -1.46
CA GLN A 186 -25.11 8.67 -1.28
C GLN A 186 -24.22 8.31 -0.08
N GLU A 187 -24.18 7.05 0.35
CA GLU A 187 -23.37 6.56 1.46
C GLU A 187 -22.19 5.74 0.93
N GLY A 188 -21.13 5.63 1.72
CA GLY A 188 -19.96 4.86 1.32
C GLY A 188 -18.81 4.89 2.32
N GLN A 189 -17.72 4.27 1.92
CA GLN A 189 -16.46 4.23 2.65
C GLN A 189 -15.31 4.49 1.68
N PHE A 190 -14.40 5.40 2.05
CA PHE A 190 -13.12 5.63 1.42
C PHE A 190 -12.02 5.43 2.47
N ASN A 191 -11.12 4.49 2.24
CA ASN A 191 -9.93 4.28 3.05
C ASN A 191 -8.71 4.19 2.15
N ALA A 192 -7.67 4.96 2.48
CA ALA A 192 -6.39 4.88 1.79
C ALA A 192 -5.22 4.94 2.78
N SER A 193 -4.14 4.25 2.45
CA SER A 193 -2.90 4.23 3.21
C SER A 193 -1.80 4.92 2.41
N LEU A 194 -1.38 6.11 2.85
CA LEU A 194 -0.27 6.85 2.29
C LEU A 194 1.02 6.50 3.03
N VAL A 195 1.88 5.70 2.41
CA VAL A 195 3.16 5.27 2.98
C VAL A 195 4.17 6.41 3.00
N GLN A 196 4.24 7.17 1.90
CA GLN A 196 5.10 8.35 1.76
C GLN A 196 4.61 9.30 0.67
N GLY A 197 5.15 10.51 0.66
CA GLY A 197 4.84 11.55 -0.31
C GLY A 197 3.99 12.67 0.28
N VAL A 198 3.77 13.69 -0.55
CA VAL A 198 2.86 14.81 -0.24
C VAL A 198 1.57 14.59 -1.01
N PHE A 199 0.43 14.91 -0.40
CA PHE A 199 -0.86 14.76 -1.04
C PHE A 199 -1.79 15.94 -0.77
N SER A 200 -2.79 16.08 -1.63
CA SER A 200 -3.97 16.91 -1.39
C SER A 200 -5.22 16.07 -1.57
N PHE A 201 -6.24 16.36 -0.75
CA PHE A 201 -7.50 15.64 -0.73
C PHE A 201 -8.64 16.64 -0.69
N VAL A 202 -9.62 16.48 -1.56
CA VAL A 202 -10.90 17.20 -1.48
C VAL A 202 -12.01 16.15 -1.45
N SER A 203 -12.75 16.13 -0.35
CA SER A 203 -13.79 15.13 -0.11
C SER A 203 -14.96 15.27 -1.07
N GLY A 204 -15.43 14.14 -1.57
CA GLY A 204 -16.62 14.03 -2.41
C GLY A 204 -17.92 13.90 -1.60
N LYS A 205 -18.83 13.11 -2.15
CA LYS A 205 -20.19 12.94 -1.64
C LYS A 205 -20.24 12.12 -0.35
N ILE A 206 -19.34 11.15 -0.15
CA ILE A 206 -19.33 10.28 1.04
C ILE A 206 -19.22 11.12 2.32
N ALA A 207 -18.33 12.11 2.36
CA ALA A 207 -18.13 12.92 3.56
C ALA A 207 -19.35 13.76 3.98
N LYS A 208 -20.35 13.95 3.11
CA LYS A 208 -21.55 14.73 3.41
C LYS A 208 -22.60 13.93 4.20
N THR A 209 -22.60 12.61 4.03
CA THR A 209 -23.61 11.67 4.57
C THR A 209 -22.99 10.70 5.57
N SER A 210 -21.69 10.44 5.46
CA SER A 210 -20.91 9.53 6.29
C SER A 210 -19.77 10.29 6.97
N PRO A 211 -19.99 10.91 8.16
CA PRO A 211 -18.98 11.73 8.85
C PRO A 211 -17.67 11.02 9.19
N ASP A 212 -17.69 9.69 9.30
CA ASP A 212 -16.49 8.87 9.53
C ASP A 212 -16.21 7.94 8.33
N GLY A 213 -16.86 8.20 7.19
CA GLY A 213 -16.79 7.37 5.99
C GLY A 213 -15.54 7.60 5.14
N MET A 214 -14.65 8.52 5.53
CA MET A 214 -13.44 8.83 4.76
C MET A 214 -12.23 8.94 5.67
N THR A 215 -11.22 8.09 5.42
CA THR A 215 -9.95 8.10 6.16
C THR A 215 -8.74 8.01 5.25
N VAL A 216 -7.67 8.69 5.64
CA VAL A 216 -6.32 8.52 5.08
C VAL A 216 -5.38 8.18 6.23
N THR A 217 -4.77 7.01 6.19
CA THR A 217 -3.78 6.56 7.17
C THR A 217 -2.38 6.83 6.66
N THR A 218 -1.52 7.38 7.51
CA THR A 218 -0.09 7.58 7.29
C THR A 218 0.68 6.84 8.37
N PRO A 219 2.00 6.59 8.19
CA PRO A 219 2.78 5.87 9.19
C PRO A 219 2.75 6.46 10.60
N VAL A 220 2.43 7.75 10.75
CA VAL A 220 2.46 8.43 12.05
C VAL A 220 1.10 8.92 12.54
N ALA A 221 0.06 8.87 11.70
CA ALA A 221 -1.26 9.38 12.04
C ALA A 221 -2.36 8.87 11.09
N THR A 222 -3.58 8.78 11.61
CA THR A 222 -4.79 8.63 10.79
C THR A 222 -5.52 9.96 10.70
N ILE A 223 -5.96 10.31 9.50
CA ILE A 223 -6.69 11.54 9.17
C ILE A 223 -8.12 11.14 8.82
N GLY A 224 -9.08 11.50 9.68
CA GLY A 224 -10.51 11.38 9.37
C GLY A 224 -11.02 12.64 8.67
N ILE A 225 -11.81 12.48 7.62
CA ILE A 225 -12.22 13.58 6.74
C ILE A 225 -13.73 13.80 6.85
N ARG A 226 -14.10 14.98 7.37
CA ARG A 226 -15.48 15.36 7.73
C ARG A 226 -16.01 16.50 6.85
N GLY A 227 -15.89 16.33 5.53
CA GLY A 227 -16.47 17.23 4.53
C GLY A 227 -15.86 18.63 4.48
N THR A 228 -15.62 19.13 3.29
CA THR A 228 -15.23 20.54 3.05
C THR A 228 -16.15 21.20 2.05
#